data_AF-A0A9X0CY49-F1
#
_entry.id   AF-A0A9X0CY49-F1
#
_cell.length_a   1.000
_cell.length_b   1.000
_cell.length_c   1.000
_cell.angle_alpha   90.00
_cell.angle_beta   90.00
_cell.angle_gamma   90.00
#
_symmetry.space_group_name_H-M   'P 1'
#
loop_
_entity.id
_entity.type
_entity.pdbx_description
1 polymer ?
#
loop_
_entity_poly.entity_id
_entity_poly.type
_entity_poly.pdbx_seq_one_letter_code
_entity_poly.pdbx_strand_id
1 'polypeptide(L)'
;MADKMTCYEILGVTRESSKKEITKAYRKKALKCHPDKNPDNQEAVELFHELSKALEILSDPKAKAAYDAVLRAKERARLRTQALDVKRKKFKQDLEEREDAAKAGKENDEMATKNLQAEIERLREEGSKLLKEQQEFLKTQLRKEMESERDKTNSEDATPKLKVRWKSKKSDLTNGGYTQEMLKSFFEKYGEVSYVIVSSKKKGSAVVEFKSVASAKVALENEHGIPSNL
;
A
#
# COMPACT_ATOMS: atom_id res chain seq x y z
N MET A 1 8.35 10.49 -61.20
CA MET A 1 9.77 10.37 -60.85
C MET A 1 10.60 10.32 -62.13
N ALA A 2 11.20 11.44 -62.56
CA ALA A 2 12.25 11.38 -63.56
C ALA A 2 13.56 11.22 -62.79
N ASP A 3 13.93 9.97 -62.52
CA ASP A 3 15.27 9.69 -62.00
C ASP A 3 16.22 10.16 -63.09
N LYS A 4 16.92 11.27 -62.83
CA LYS A 4 17.82 11.92 -63.79
C LYS A 4 18.96 10.95 -64.06
N MET A 5 18.78 10.09 -65.05
CA MET A 5 19.78 9.18 -65.57
C MET A 5 21.06 9.98 -65.78
N THR A 6 22.17 9.46 -65.27
CA THR A 6 23.46 10.12 -65.44
C THR A 6 23.83 10.16 -66.92
N CYS A 7 24.65 11.13 -67.34
CA CYS A 7 25.11 11.22 -68.73
C CYS A 7 25.80 9.91 -69.18
N TYR A 8 26.41 9.19 -68.24
CA TYR A 8 27.00 7.86 -68.44
C TYR A 8 25.95 6.78 -68.72
N GLU A 9 24.85 6.73 -67.94
CA GLU A 9 23.73 5.80 -68.14
C GLU A 9 22.99 6.06 -69.46
N ILE A 10 22.74 7.33 -69.79
CA ILE A 10 22.11 7.74 -71.05
C ILE A 10 22.92 7.24 -72.26
N LEU A 11 24.24 7.36 -72.21
CA LEU A 11 25.14 6.85 -73.27
C LEU A 11 25.42 5.34 -73.15
N GLY A 12 25.10 4.71 -72.01
CA GLY A 12 25.36 3.30 -71.74
C GLY A 12 26.84 2.98 -71.62
N VAL A 13 27.60 3.90 -71.03
CA VAL A 13 29.06 3.81 -70.85
C VAL A 13 29.41 3.94 -69.37
N THR A 14 30.57 3.42 -68.99
CA THR A 14 31.06 3.55 -67.62
C THR A 14 31.76 4.90 -67.43
N ARG A 15 31.93 5.34 -66.18
CA ARG A 15 32.63 6.58 -65.85
C ARG A 15 34.11 6.57 -66.26
N GLU A 16 34.69 5.38 -66.33
CA GLU A 16 36.05 5.07 -66.76
C GLU A 16 36.22 5.00 -68.28
N SER A 17 35.11 5.06 -69.04
CA SER A 17 35.16 4.98 -70.50
C SER A 17 35.95 6.15 -71.10
N SER A 18 36.78 5.82 -72.10
CA SER A 18 37.58 6.77 -72.84
C SER A 18 36.72 7.65 -73.77
N LYS A 19 37.22 8.81 -74.16
CA LYS A 19 36.53 9.71 -75.11
C LYS A 19 36.16 9.00 -76.43
N LYS A 20 37.00 8.06 -76.88
CA LYS A 20 36.75 7.25 -78.09
C LYS A 20 35.55 6.32 -77.91
N GLU A 21 35.45 5.66 -76.76
CA GLU A 21 34.32 4.76 -76.43
C GLU A 21 33.02 5.53 -76.26
N ILE A 22 33.05 6.68 -75.58
CA ILE A 22 31.91 7.59 -75.42
C ILE A 22 31.38 8.03 -76.80
N THR A 23 32.28 8.45 -77.69
CA THR A 23 31.90 8.87 -79.05
C THR A 23 31.34 7.70 -79.88
N LYS A 24 31.91 6.49 -79.74
CA LYS A 24 31.42 5.28 -80.42
C LYS A 24 30.03 4.88 -79.92
N ALA A 25 29.80 4.93 -78.62
CA ALA A 25 28.52 4.64 -77.99
C ALA A 25 27.44 5.64 -78.43
N TYR A 26 27.77 6.94 -78.43
CA TYR A 26 26.90 7.98 -78.97
C TYR A 26 26.50 7.69 -80.41
N ARG A 27 27.47 7.45 -81.32
CA ARG A 27 27.16 7.17 -82.74
C ARG A 27 26.22 5.98 -82.91
N LYS A 28 26.45 4.91 -82.15
CA LYS A 28 25.60 3.69 -82.19
C LYS A 28 24.17 3.97 -81.73
N LYS A 29 23.99 4.76 -80.66
CA LYS A 29 22.66 5.10 -80.13
C LYS A 29 21.97 6.18 -80.98
N ALA A 30 22.70 7.20 -81.43
CA ALA A 30 22.21 8.26 -82.30
C ALA A 30 21.68 7.72 -83.64
N LEU A 31 22.34 6.72 -84.24
CA LEU A 31 21.84 6.07 -85.45
C LEU A 31 20.51 5.32 -85.25
N LYS A 32 20.28 4.78 -84.04
CA LYS A 32 19.03 4.09 -83.70
C LYS A 32 17.89 5.08 -83.46
N CYS A 33 18.20 6.22 -82.83
CA CYS A 33 17.23 7.24 -82.43
C CYS A 33 17.19 8.43 -83.38
N HIS A 34 17.76 8.31 -84.60
CA HIS A 34 17.86 9.43 -85.52
C HIS A 34 16.46 9.89 -85.97
N PRO A 35 16.15 11.21 -85.99
CA PRO A 35 14.83 11.71 -86.35
C PRO A 35 14.41 11.32 -87.78
N ASP A 36 15.36 11.28 -88.71
CA ASP A 36 15.12 10.86 -90.10
C ASP A 36 14.68 9.39 -90.24
N LYS A 37 15.15 8.50 -89.35
CA LYS A 37 14.76 7.07 -89.34
C LYS A 37 13.53 6.79 -88.49
N ASN A 38 13.16 7.73 -87.61
CA ASN A 38 12.06 7.60 -86.66
C ASN A 38 11.19 8.87 -86.65
N PRO A 39 10.61 9.27 -87.79
CA PRO A 39 9.88 10.54 -87.90
C PRO A 39 8.64 10.61 -86.99
N ASP A 40 8.02 9.47 -86.70
CA ASP A 40 6.79 9.39 -85.89
C ASP A 40 7.03 9.06 -84.40
N ASN A 41 8.30 8.90 -83.98
CA ASN A 41 8.63 8.51 -82.61
C ASN A 41 9.19 9.69 -81.80
N GLN A 42 8.33 10.33 -81.03
CA GLN A 42 8.69 11.46 -80.19
C GLN A 42 9.68 11.09 -79.07
N GLU A 43 9.60 9.88 -78.51
CA GLU A 43 10.55 9.39 -77.51
C GLU A 43 11.96 9.23 -78.09
N ALA A 44 12.07 8.81 -79.36
CA ALA A 44 13.35 8.70 -80.05
C ALA A 44 14.01 10.08 -80.24
N VAL A 45 13.21 11.11 -80.53
CA VAL A 45 13.67 12.50 -80.66
C VAL A 45 14.17 13.03 -79.31
N GLU A 46 13.42 12.81 -78.22
CA GLU A 46 13.82 13.22 -76.86
C GLU A 46 15.10 12.52 -76.41
N LEU A 47 15.19 11.19 -76.63
CA LEU A 47 16.39 10.42 -76.31
C LEU A 47 17.60 10.87 -77.14
N PHE A 48 17.41 11.23 -78.41
CA PHE A 48 18.46 11.80 -79.25
C PHE A 48 18.98 13.14 -78.70
N HIS A 49 18.08 14.00 -78.21
CA HIS A 49 18.45 15.27 -77.58
C HIS A 49 19.22 15.03 -76.28
N GLU A 50 18.81 14.05 -75.49
CA GLU A 50 19.47 13.68 -74.24
C GLU A 50 20.85 13.05 -74.47
N LEU A 51 20.99 12.20 -75.49
CA LEU A 51 22.27 11.66 -75.96
C LEU A 51 23.24 12.76 -76.41
N SER A 52 22.73 13.79 -77.09
CA SER A 52 23.53 14.93 -77.57
C SER A 52 24.06 15.75 -76.40
N LYS A 53 23.20 16.08 -75.43
CA LYS A 53 23.59 16.77 -74.18
C LYS A 53 24.60 15.95 -73.37
N ALA A 54 24.39 14.63 -73.28
CA ALA A 54 25.31 13.74 -72.59
C ALA A 54 26.69 13.70 -73.27
N LEU A 55 26.74 13.65 -74.60
CA LEU A 55 28.01 13.71 -75.34
C LEU A 55 28.71 15.05 -75.11
N GLU A 56 28.00 16.18 -75.17
CA GLU A 56 28.57 17.52 -74.96
C GLU A 56 29.33 17.59 -73.63
N ILE A 57 28.67 17.20 -72.54
CA ILE A 57 29.23 17.20 -71.18
C ILE A 57 30.41 16.24 -71.05
N LEU A 58 30.33 15.03 -71.64
CA LEU A 58 31.38 14.01 -71.50
C LEU A 58 32.54 14.17 -72.49
N SER A 59 32.38 14.98 -73.54
CA SER A 59 33.38 15.18 -74.59
C SER A 59 34.47 16.19 -74.21
N ASP A 60 34.13 17.19 -73.39
CA ASP A 60 35.08 18.17 -72.85
C ASP A 60 35.64 17.67 -71.50
N PRO A 61 36.97 17.50 -71.37
CA PRO A 61 37.59 17.13 -70.11
C PRO A 61 37.22 18.04 -68.93
N LYS A 62 37.05 19.36 -69.15
CA LYS A 62 36.69 20.29 -68.07
C LYS A 62 35.23 20.09 -67.64
N ALA A 63 34.31 20.04 -68.60
CA ALA A 63 32.90 19.75 -68.33
C ALA A 63 32.71 18.37 -67.64
N LYS A 64 33.41 17.33 -68.12
CA LYS A 64 33.41 15.99 -67.50
C LYS A 64 33.88 16.05 -66.06
N ALA A 65 34.99 16.73 -65.78
CA ALA A 65 35.53 16.85 -64.43
C ALA A 65 34.59 17.60 -63.48
N ALA A 66 33.96 18.68 -63.95
CA ALA A 66 32.97 19.44 -63.19
C ALA A 66 31.72 18.61 -62.88
N TYR A 67 31.18 17.92 -63.89
CA TYR A 67 30.04 17.00 -63.74
C TYR A 67 30.34 15.91 -62.71
N ASP A 68 31.53 15.30 -62.82
CA ASP A 68 32.00 14.27 -61.91
C ASP A 68 32.19 14.77 -60.47
N ALA A 69 32.61 16.02 -60.29
CA ALA A 69 32.72 16.65 -58.98
C ALA A 69 31.33 16.86 -58.34
N VAL A 70 30.35 17.33 -59.12
CA VAL A 70 28.97 17.51 -58.66
C VAL A 70 28.33 16.17 -58.25
N LEU A 71 28.51 15.12 -59.06
CA LEU A 71 28.02 13.77 -58.72
C LEU A 71 28.60 13.28 -57.40
N ARG A 72 29.92 13.41 -57.20
CA ARG A 72 30.60 13.01 -55.94
C ARG A 72 30.12 13.84 -54.76
N ALA A 73 29.91 15.15 -54.93
CA ALA A 73 29.40 16.02 -53.87
C ALA A 73 27.98 15.62 -53.45
N LYS A 74 27.11 15.32 -54.43
CA LYS A 74 25.74 14.85 -54.18
C LYS A 74 25.72 13.51 -53.45
N GLU A 75 26.58 12.58 -53.84
CA GLU A 75 26.72 11.27 -53.19
C GLU A 75 27.22 11.42 -51.74
N ARG A 76 28.26 12.23 -51.51
CA ARG A 76 28.77 12.54 -50.17
C ARG A 76 27.69 13.18 -49.29
N ALA A 77 26.91 14.11 -49.83
CA ALA A 77 25.80 14.73 -49.10
C ALA A 77 24.74 13.69 -48.72
N ARG A 78 24.38 12.78 -49.65
CA ARG A 78 23.44 11.69 -49.37
C ARG A 78 23.94 10.77 -48.26
N LEU A 79 25.20 10.34 -48.35
CA LEU A 79 25.82 9.49 -47.33
C LEU A 79 25.88 10.17 -45.96
N ARG A 80 26.19 11.48 -45.93
CA ARG A 80 26.18 12.26 -44.69
C ARG A 80 24.78 12.31 -44.08
N THR A 81 23.74 12.59 -44.86
CA THR A 81 22.36 12.60 -44.36
C THR A 81 21.96 11.23 -43.85
N GLN A 82 22.21 10.17 -44.62
CA GLN A 82 21.93 8.79 -44.20
C GLN A 82 22.65 8.42 -42.90
N ALA A 83 23.93 8.80 -42.76
CA ALA A 83 24.69 8.56 -41.54
C ALA A 83 24.14 9.33 -40.33
N LEU A 84 23.66 10.56 -40.53
CA LEU A 84 23.00 11.34 -39.49
C LEU A 84 21.67 10.70 -39.07
N ASP A 85 20.88 10.20 -40.01
CA ASP A 85 19.60 9.53 -39.73
C ASP A 85 19.81 8.22 -38.97
N VAL A 86 20.80 7.42 -39.34
CA VAL A 86 21.18 6.19 -38.61
C VAL A 86 21.61 6.53 -37.19
N LYS A 87 22.45 7.56 -37.00
CA LYS A 87 22.88 8.00 -35.66
C LYS A 87 21.70 8.49 -34.82
N ARG A 88 20.79 9.29 -35.41
CA ARG A 88 19.58 9.78 -34.73
C ARG A 88 18.67 8.63 -34.32
N LYS A 89 18.45 7.66 -35.20
CA LYS A 89 17.65 6.46 -34.89
C LYS A 89 18.26 5.66 -33.75
N LYS A 90 19.59 5.42 -33.80
CA LYS A 90 20.30 4.71 -32.73
C LYS A 90 20.21 5.45 -31.39
N PHE A 91 20.39 6.77 -31.40
CA PHE A 91 20.28 7.58 -30.19
C PHE A 91 18.87 7.57 -29.61
N LYS A 92 17.84 7.69 -30.47
CA LYS A 92 16.45 7.58 -30.05
C LYS A 92 16.17 6.24 -29.37
N GLN A 93 16.62 5.15 -29.98
CA GLN A 93 16.43 3.81 -29.44
C GLN A 93 17.13 3.63 -28.08
N ASP A 94 18.38 4.06 -27.94
CA ASP A 94 19.13 4.00 -26.67
C ASP A 94 18.46 4.82 -25.56
N LEU A 95 17.82 5.95 -25.92
CA LEU A 95 17.08 6.79 -24.97
C LEU A 95 15.77 6.12 -24.53
N GLU A 96 15.01 5.57 -25.47
CA GLU A 96 13.76 4.84 -25.23
C GLU A 96 14.01 3.61 -24.33
N GLU A 97 15.05 2.82 -24.62
CA GLU A 97 15.45 1.67 -23.79
C GLU A 97 15.81 2.08 -22.35
N ARG A 98 16.48 3.22 -22.16
CA ARG A 98 16.78 3.74 -20.81
C ARG A 98 15.52 4.21 -20.08
N GLU A 99 14.62 4.89 -20.77
CA GLU A 99 13.37 5.37 -20.17
C GLU A 99 12.48 4.20 -19.74
N ASP A 100 12.35 3.18 -20.57
CA ASP A 100 11.60 1.96 -20.26
C ASP A 100 12.22 1.20 -19.08
N ALA A 101 13.55 1.05 -19.07
CA ALA A 101 14.25 0.40 -17.95
C ALA A 101 14.08 1.17 -16.63
N ALA A 102 14.16 2.50 -16.67
CA ALA A 102 13.94 3.34 -15.50
C ALA A 102 12.49 3.28 -15.00
N LYS A 103 11.52 3.23 -15.92
CA LYS A 103 10.10 3.08 -15.61
C LYS A 103 9.83 1.71 -14.97
N ALA A 104 10.34 0.63 -15.56
CA ALA A 104 10.22 -0.71 -15.00
C ALA A 104 10.86 -0.83 -13.60
N GLY A 105 12.01 -0.19 -13.39
CA GLY A 105 12.63 -0.12 -12.07
C GLY A 105 11.73 0.55 -11.02
N LYS A 106 11.14 1.70 -11.36
CA LYS A 106 10.18 2.39 -10.48
C LYS A 106 8.93 1.57 -10.19
N GLU A 107 8.35 0.94 -11.21
CA GLU A 107 7.17 0.08 -11.04
C GLU A 107 7.47 -1.11 -10.11
N ASN A 108 8.67 -1.70 -10.22
CA ASN A 108 9.09 -2.80 -9.37
C ASN A 108 9.29 -2.33 -7.91
N ASP A 109 9.91 -1.17 -7.70
CA ASP A 109 10.07 -0.56 -6.37
C ASP A 109 8.71 -0.20 -5.74
N GLU A 110 7.79 0.37 -6.52
CA GLU A 110 6.41 0.63 -6.09
C GLU A 110 5.65 -0.65 -5.73
N MET A 111 5.85 -1.73 -6.49
CA MET A 111 5.25 -3.02 -6.18
C MET A 111 5.85 -3.63 -4.90
N ALA A 112 7.17 -3.57 -4.74
CA ALA A 112 7.85 -4.05 -3.54
C ALA A 112 7.39 -3.29 -2.29
N THR A 113 7.26 -1.96 -2.38
CA THR A 113 6.77 -1.14 -1.26
C THR A 113 5.33 -1.45 -0.88
N LYS A 114 4.43 -1.65 -1.85
CA LYS A 114 3.04 -2.08 -1.59
C LYS A 114 3.00 -3.45 -0.92
N ASN A 115 3.80 -4.41 -1.40
CA ASN A 115 3.85 -5.75 -0.82
C ASN A 115 4.35 -5.70 0.64
N LEU A 116 5.39 -4.91 0.92
CA LEU A 116 5.90 -4.71 2.28
C LEU A 116 4.85 -4.04 3.18
N GLN A 117 4.12 -3.04 2.70
CA GLN A 117 3.05 -2.39 3.44
C GLN A 117 1.94 -3.37 3.81
N ALA A 118 1.51 -4.20 2.85
CA ALA A 118 0.50 -5.23 3.09
C ALA A 118 0.95 -6.26 4.14
N GLU A 119 2.21 -6.69 4.10
CA GLU A 119 2.75 -7.63 5.09
C GLU A 119 2.85 -6.98 6.49
N ILE A 120 3.26 -5.71 6.57
CA ILE A 120 3.27 -4.96 7.84
C ILE A 120 1.85 -4.85 8.42
N GLU A 121 0.86 -4.56 7.59
CA GLU A 121 -0.54 -4.46 8.01
C GLU A 121 -1.07 -5.80 8.52
N ARG A 122 -0.80 -6.89 7.78
CA ARG A 122 -1.15 -8.25 8.20
C ARG A 122 -0.54 -8.61 9.56
N LEU A 123 0.76 -8.35 9.76
CA LEU A 123 1.45 -8.60 11.02
C LEU A 123 0.88 -7.75 12.18
N ARG A 124 0.48 -6.51 11.90
CA ARG A 124 -0.18 -5.64 12.89
C ARG A 124 -1.55 -6.19 13.29
N GLU A 125 -2.33 -6.67 12.33
CA GLU A 125 -3.64 -7.28 12.60
C GLU A 125 -3.51 -8.57 13.41
N GLU A 126 -2.58 -9.46 13.02
CA GLU A 126 -2.28 -10.69 13.77
C GLU A 126 -1.85 -10.37 15.21
N GLY A 127 -0.94 -9.41 15.39
CA GLY A 127 -0.50 -8.96 16.72
C GLY A 127 -1.62 -8.34 17.56
N SER A 128 -2.47 -7.51 16.93
CA SER A 128 -3.63 -6.88 17.59
C SER A 128 -4.66 -7.92 18.05
N LYS A 129 -4.93 -8.92 17.20
CA LYS A 129 -5.86 -10.00 17.52
C LYS A 129 -5.35 -10.84 18.69
N LEU A 130 -4.08 -11.22 18.67
CA LEU A 130 -3.46 -11.99 19.75
C LEU A 130 -3.52 -11.23 21.08
N LEU A 131 -3.26 -9.92 21.08
CA LEU A 131 -3.34 -9.10 22.28
C LEU A 131 -4.77 -9.04 22.84
N LYS A 132 -5.78 -8.88 21.98
CA LYS A 132 -7.18 -8.92 22.39
C LYS A 132 -7.56 -10.27 23.00
N GLU A 133 -7.18 -11.37 22.36
CA GLU A 133 -7.42 -12.72 22.88
C GLU A 133 -6.76 -12.90 24.27
N GLN A 134 -5.53 -12.44 24.45
CA GLN A 134 -4.87 -12.46 25.76
C GLN A 134 -5.59 -11.59 26.80
N GLN A 135 -6.04 -10.38 26.43
CA GLN A 135 -6.80 -9.50 27.32
C GLN A 135 -8.14 -10.13 27.74
N GLU A 136 -8.87 -10.75 26.81
CA GLU A 136 -10.14 -11.43 27.10
C GLU A 136 -9.95 -12.64 28.00
N PHE A 137 -8.90 -13.43 27.75
CA PHE A 137 -8.55 -14.57 28.59
C PHE A 137 -8.27 -14.13 30.03
N LEU A 138 -7.38 -13.13 30.22
CA LEU A 138 -7.07 -12.56 31.54
C LEU A 138 -8.31 -12.00 32.23
N LYS A 139 -9.14 -11.25 31.51
CA LYS A 139 -10.40 -10.70 32.04
C LYS A 139 -11.35 -11.80 32.50
N THR A 140 -11.40 -12.92 31.78
CA THR A 140 -12.22 -14.08 32.13
C THR A 140 -11.68 -14.79 33.37
N GLN A 141 -10.36 -14.95 33.50
CA GLN A 141 -9.74 -15.49 34.73
C GLN A 141 -10.03 -14.59 35.93
N LEU A 142 -9.79 -13.28 35.81
CA LEU A 142 -10.11 -12.31 36.86
C LEU A 142 -11.59 -12.37 37.25
N ARG A 143 -12.50 -12.47 36.28
CA ARG A 143 -13.94 -12.59 36.56
C ARG A 143 -14.27 -13.86 37.35
N LYS A 144 -13.68 -15.00 36.99
CA LYS A 144 -13.86 -16.27 37.71
C LYS A 144 -13.26 -16.22 39.12
N GLU A 145 -12.09 -15.61 39.28
CA GLU A 145 -11.45 -15.37 40.57
C GLU A 145 -12.36 -14.51 41.46
N MET A 146 -12.82 -13.37 40.94
CA MET A 146 -13.75 -12.47 41.63
C MET A 146 -15.08 -13.13 41.96
N GLU A 147 -15.62 -13.99 41.09
CA GLU A 147 -16.86 -14.75 41.35
C GLU A 147 -16.63 -15.82 42.43
N SER A 148 -15.50 -16.53 42.41
CA SER A 148 -15.11 -17.46 43.47
C SER A 148 -14.88 -16.75 44.80
N GLU A 149 -14.23 -15.58 44.80
CA GLU A 149 -14.06 -14.73 45.98
C GLU A 149 -15.41 -14.18 46.46
N ARG A 150 -16.32 -13.83 45.55
CA ARG A 150 -17.68 -13.39 45.88
C ARG A 150 -18.52 -14.51 46.47
N ASP A 151 -18.39 -15.73 45.99
CA ASP A 151 -19.07 -16.90 46.55
C ASP A 151 -18.48 -17.30 47.89
N LYS A 152 -17.15 -17.17 48.07
CA LYS A 152 -16.49 -17.32 49.38
C LYS A 152 -16.94 -16.22 50.35
N THR A 153 -16.91 -14.95 49.95
CA THR A 153 -17.39 -13.83 50.78
C THR A 153 -18.88 -13.91 51.04
N ASN A 154 -19.76 -14.29 50.10
CA ASN A 154 -21.19 -14.53 50.39
C ASN A 154 -21.40 -15.71 51.35
N SER A 155 -20.51 -16.72 51.36
CA SER A 155 -20.54 -17.82 52.31
C SER A 155 -19.92 -17.46 53.68
N GLU A 156 -19.01 -16.50 53.75
CA GLU A 156 -18.34 -16.03 54.98
C GLU A 156 -18.99 -14.76 55.60
N ASP A 157 -19.70 -13.93 54.82
CA ASP A 157 -20.42 -12.70 55.24
C ASP A 157 -21.86 -12.98 55.71
N ALA A 158 -22.30 -14.25 55.72
CA ALA A 158 -23.54 -14.65 56.37
C ALA A 158 -23.36 -14.63 57.90
N THR A 159 -23.06 -13.45 58.46
CA THR A 159 -22.98 -13.23 59.89
C THR A 159 -24.39 -13.36 60.49
N PRO A 160 -24.60 -14.27 61.46
CA PRO A 160 -25.90 -14.42 62.10
C PRO A 160 -26.28 -13.15 62.88
N LYS A 161 -27.47 -12.62 62.57
CA LYS A 161 -28.05 -11.43 63.20
C LYS A 161 -29.18 -11.84 64.14
N LEU A 162 -29.04 -11.55 65.42
CA LEU A 162 -30.09 -11.70 66.42
C LEU A 162 -30.83 -10.39 66.63
N LYS A 163 -32.16 -10.46 66.61
CA LYS A 163 -33.02 -9.32 66.92
C LYS A 163 -33.49 -9.41 68.36
N VAL A 164 -33.02 -8.49 69.19
CA VAL A 164 -33.32 -8.44 70.62
C VAL A 164 -34.41 -7.41 70.88
N ARG A 165 -35.36 -7.73 71.77
CA ARG A 165 -36.43 -6.83 72.18
C ARG A 165 -36.63 -6.85 73.68
N TRP A 166 -36.93 -5.69 74.26
CA TRP A 166 -37.26 -5.52 75.67
C TRP A 166 -38.36 -4.48 75.87
N LYS A 167 -38.97 -4.48 77.06
CA LYS A 167 -40.01 -3.52 77.44
C LYS A 167 -39.37 -2.14 77.66
N SER A 168 -39.91 -1.10 77.02
CA SER A 168 -39.49 0.30 77.23
C SER A 168 -40.71 1.21 77.09
N LYS A 169 -40.90 2.16 78.02
CA LYS A 169 -42.02 3.11 77.95
C LYS A 169 -41.68 4.23 76.97
N LYS A 170 -42.70 4.77 76.29
CA LYS A 170 -42.53 5.81 75.24
C LYS A 170 -41.84 7.08 75.78
N SER A 171 -42.06 7.39 77.06
CA SER A 171 -41.50 8.52 77.81
C SER A 171 -40.11 8.27 78.43
N ASP A 172 -39.54 7.07 78.33
CA ASP A 172 -38.22 6.78 78.92
C ASP A 172 -37.11 7.34 78.01
N LEU A 173 -36.29 8.23 78.56
CA LEU A 173 -35.08 8.76 77.91
C LEU A 173 -33.94 7.73 77.88
N THR A 174 -33.97 6.74 78.78
CA THR A 174 -32.91 5.72 78.97
C THR A 174 -33.14 4.44 78.17
N ASN A 175 -34.14 4.42 77.27
CA ASN A 175 -34.46 3.27 76.41
C ASN A 175 -34.59 1.93 77.18
N GLY A 176 -35.21 1.96 78.37
CA GLY A 176 -35.37 0.78 79.22
C GLY A 176 -34.11 0.36 79.98
N GLY A 177 -33.08 1.21 80.03
CA GLY A 177 -31.83 0.97 80.75
C GLY A 177 -30.79 0.18 79.96
N TYR A 178 -31.04 -0.12 78.68
CA TYR A 178 -30.09 -0.81 77.81
C TYR A 178 -29.38 0.17 76.90
N THR A 179 -28.07 0.31 77.10
CA THR A 179 -27.18 0.99 76.15
C THR A 179 -26.53 -0.01 75.21
N GLN A 180 -25.91 0.51 74.14
CA GLN A 180 -25.16 -0.29 73.19
C GLN A 180 -24.00 -1.03 73.89
N GLU A 181 -23.29 -0.39 74.81
CA GLU A 181 -22.17 -1.02 75.53
C GLU A 181 -22.64 -2.16 76.44
N MET A 182 -23.79 -1.98 77.12
CA MET A 182 -24.35 -3.01 78.00
C MET A 182 -24.79 -4.24 77.22
N LEU A 183 -25.51 -4.06 76.11
CA LEU A 183 -25.91 -5.16 75.24
C LEU A 183 -24.68 -5.88 74.68
N LYS A 184 -23.66 -5.13 74.25
CA LYS A 184 -22.39 -5.71 73.80
C LYS A 184 -21.77 -6.59 74.89
N SER A 185 -21.69 -6.10 76.13
CA SER A 185 -21.13 -6.84 77.27
C SER A 185 -21.93 -8.10 77.64
N PHE A 186 -23.26 -8.08 77.50
CA PHE A 186 -24.07 -9.29 77.73
C PHE A 186 -23.79 -10.34 76.65
N PHE A 187 -23.83 -9.94 75.38
CA PHE A 187 -23.71 -10.87 74.26
C PHE A 187 -22.27 -11.34 74.00
N GLU A 188 -21.24 -10.57 74.38
CA GLU A 188 -19.83 -10.98 74.32
C GLU A 188 -19.52 -12.21 75.18
N LYS A 189 -20.33 -12.51 76.20
CA LYS A 189 -20.14 -13.71 77.05
C LYS A 189 -20.35 -15.02 76.30
N TYR A 190 -21.13 -15.01 75.22
CA TYR A 190 -21.48 -16.21 74.44
C TYR A 190 -20.67 -16.33 73.15
N GLY A 191 -19.88 -15.31 72.84
CA GLY A 191 -18.94 -15.33 71.74
C GLY A 191 -18.69 -13.94 71.15
N GLU A 192 -17.93 -13.94 70.06
CA GLU A 192 -17.45 -12.70 69.46
C GLU A 192 -18.57 -11.96 68.71
N VAL A 193 -18.92 -10.78 69.21
CA VAL A 193 -19.93 -9.89 68.64
C VAL A 193 -19.25 -8.92 67.68
N SER A 194 -19.68 -8.90 66.42
CA SER A 194 -19.19 -7.96 65.40
C SER A 194 -19.73 -6.56 65.64
N TYR A 195 -21.06 -6.42 65.72
CA TYR A 195 -21.73 -5.12 65.87
C TYR A 195 -23.00 -5.25 66.71
N VAL A 196 -23.30 -4.20 67.46
CA VAL A 196 -24.57 -4.04 68.19
C VAL A 196 -25.18 -2.72 67.77
N ILE A 197 -26.40 -2.76 67.25
CA ILE A 197 -27.12 -1.57 66.79
C ILE A 197 -28.43 -1.47 67.57
N VAL A 198 -28.54 -0.45 68.42
CA VAL A 198 -29.79 -0.13 69.12
C VAL A 198 -30.67 0.73 68.21
N SER A 199 -31.95 0.38 68.08
CA SER A 199 -32.85 1.10 67.18
C SER A 199 -33.21 2.48 67.72
N SER A 200 -32.79 3.53 67.02
CA SER A 200 -33.23 4.91 67.28
C SER A 200 -34.70 5.15 66.93
N LYS A 201 -35.25 4.36 65.99
CA LYS A 201 -36.65 4.48 65.51
C LYS A 201 -37.65 3.73 66.38
N LYS A 202 -37.26 2.58 66.95
CA LYS A 202 -38.12 1.73 67.79
C LYS A 202 -37.43 1.48 69.13
N LYS A 203 -37.83 2.27 70.14
CA LYS A 203 -37.40 2.05 71.53
C LYS A 203 -37.68 0.61 71.97
N GLY A 204 -36.78 0.02 72.74
CA GLY A 204 -36.89 -1.38 73.17
C GLY A 204 -36.45 -2.43 72.14
N SER A 205 -35.62 -2.07 71.15
CA SER A 205 -35.07 -3.07 70.21
C SER A 205 -33.63 -2.81 69.80
N ALA A 206 -32.89 -3.91 69.57
CA ALA A 206 -31.55 -3.89 69.01
C ALA A 206 -31.35 -5.06 68.05
N VAL A 207 -30.35 -4.94 67.18
CA VAL A 207 -29.82 -6.03 66.36
C VAL A 207 -28.37 -6.26 66.78
N VAL A 208 -28.06 -7.52 67.08
CA VAL A 208 -26.73 -7.99 67.47
C VAL A 208 -26.23 -8.91 66.38
N GLU A 209 -25.05 -8.64 65.86
CA GLU A 209 -24.41 -9.42 64.82
C GLU A 209 -23.23 -10.19 65.42
N PHE A 210 -23.24 -11.52 65.29
CA PHE A 210 -22.14 -12.37 65.76
C PHE A 210 -21.24 -12.78 64.61
N LYS A 211 -19.98 -13.06 64.91
CA LYS A 211 -19.05 -13.67 63.95
C LYS A 211 -19.35 -15.15 63.68
N SER A 212 -20.05 -15.84 64.57
CA SER A 212 -20.32 -17.29 64.46
C SER A 212 -21.77 -17.66 64.76
N VAL A 213 -22.32 -18.56 63.95
CA VAL A 213 -23.69 -19.13 64.10
C VAL A 213 -23.84 -19.89 65.40
N ALA A 214 -22.77 -20.53 65.90
CA ALA A 214 -22.80 -21.24 67.17
C ALA A 214 -23.02 -20.27 68.35
N SER A 215 -22.25 -19.18 68.41
CA SER A 215 -22.37 -18.16 69.45
C SER A 215 -23.74 -17.47 69.44
N ALA A 216 -24.29 -17.20 68.25
CA ALA A 216 -25.62 -16.64 68.12
C ALA A 216 -26.72 -17.58 68.66
N LYS A 217 -26.60 -18.90 68.46
CA LYS A 217 -27.57 -19.87 69.01
C LYS A 217 -27.46 -19.96 70.54
N VAL A 218 -26.25 -20.05 71.08
CA VAL A 218 -26.04 -20.11 72.54
C VAL A 218 -26.56 -18.86 73.23
N ALA A 219 -26.31 -17.67 72.65
CA ALA A 219 -26.86 -16.42 73.16
C ALA A 219 -28.40 -16.41 73.16
N LEU A 220 -29.04 -16.91 72.11
CA LEU A 220 -30.50 -16.97 72.01
C LEU A 220 -31.13 -17.84 73.10
N GLU A 221 -30.46 -18.92 73.50
CA GLU A 221 -30.97 -19.87 74.51
C GLU A 221 -30.73 -19.41 75.96
N ASN A 222 -29.66 -18.64 76.21
CA ASN A 222 -29.20 -18.36 77.57
C ASN A 222 -29.37 -16.89 78.01
N GLU A 223 -29.50 -15.94 77.09
CA GLU A 223 -29.66 -14.52 77.47
C GLU A 223 -31.10 -14.15 77.82
N HIS A 224 -31.30 -13.86 79.09
CA HIS A 224 -32.59 -13.44 79.65
C HIS A 224 -32.62 -11.94 79.99
N GLY A 225 -31.51 -11.22 79.79
CA GLY A 225 -31.41 -9.78 80.02
C GLY A 225 -31.38 -9.37 81.50
N ILE A 226 -31.63 -8.08 81.76
CA ILE A 226 -31.67 -7.51 83.10
C ILE A 226 -32.93 -8.02 83.84
N PRO A 227 -32.81 -8.60 85.05
CA PRO A 227 -33.93 -9.17 85.82
C PRO A 227 -35.10 -8.20 86.04
N SER A 228 -34.82 -6.88 86.07
CA SER A 228 -35.78 -5.80 86.25
C SER A 228 -36.73 -5.59 85.06
N ASN A 229 -36.46 -6.22 83.91
CA ASN A 229 -37.18 -6.03 82.64
C ASN A 229 -37.85 -7.31 82.08
N LEU A 230 -37.73 -8.45 82.79
CA LEU A 230 -38.45 -9.69 82.47
C LEU A 230 -39.97 -9.53 82.74
#